data_AF-A0A972NLL3-F1
#
_entry.id   AF-A0A972NLL3-F1
#
_cell.length_a   1.000
_cell.length_b   1.000
_cell.length_c   1.000
_cell.angle_alpha   90.00
_cell.angle_beta   90.00
_cell.angle_gamma   90.00
#
_symmetry.space_group_name_H-M   'P 1'
#
loop_
_entity.id
_entity.type
_entity.pdbx_description
1 polymer ?
#
loop_
_entity_poly.entity_id
_entity_poly.type
_entity_poly.pdbx_seq_one_letter_code
_entity_poly.pdbx_strand_id
1 'polypeptide(L)'
;MTRRPISVEQFARSRISAVLALGQSKTALGSLVHNVITSVGTARNFEQCLRDFLRWRIAQGASIDWPVTRAEIEAYLLHESSRWRQKTLDQHRQALSLVYSVALTHFDAEVPTITEGRAYTLDEMERIARRQAPHNALATRIAFHAGVRAAELYELREAHELAREPNRPWRTDLFTGMPEGVIYRVTGKGGLARSILIPIELHVQLQSLRLDTPTLVIDRLVHREVRFQVGGGQATSESFSSASNRALGFSYGFHGLRHRYAQARLETLLSMGLDPLDCLEILSQEMGHLRPDISLVYTTRRKSDATEN
;
A
#
# COMPACT_ATOMS: atom_id res chain seq x y z
N MET A 1 47.73 -3.00 -3.57
CA MET A 1 46.44 -2.37 -3.89
C MET A 1 45.51 -2.49 -2.68
N THR A 2 45.41 -1.46 -1.85
CA THR A 2 44.46 -1.42 -0.73
C THR A 2 43.05 -1.24 -1.29
N ARG A 3 42.24 -2.30 -1.26
CA ARG A 3 40.80 -2.21 -1.58
C ARG A 3 40.19 -1.20 -0.61
N ARG A 4 39.50 -0.17 -1.13
CA ARG A 4 38.69 0.73 -0.29
C ARG A 4 37.71 -0.13 0.52
N PRO A 5 37.53 0.14 1.83
CA PRO A 5 36.53 -0.57 2.62
C PRO A 5 35.14 -0.34 2.01
N ILE A 6 34.39 -1.42 1.83
CA ILE A 6 33.03 -1.39 1.27
C ILE A 6 32.12 -0.67 2.28
N SER A 7 31.35 0.32 1.83
CA SER A 7 30.41 1.01 2.73
C SER A 7 29.22 0.12 3.11
N VAL A 8 28.51 0.46 4.20
CA VAL A 8 27.27 -0.22 4.61
C VAL A 8 26.25 -0.25 3.48
N GLU A 9 26.09 0.87 2.77
CA GLU A 9 25.21 1.00 1.62
C GLU A 9 25.59 0.06 0.48
N GLN A 10 26.88 0.02 0.11
CA GLN A 10 27.37 -0.82 -0.97
C GLN A 10 27.21 -2.31 -0.63
N PHE A 11 27.53 -2.69 0.61
CA PHE A 11 27.39 -4.07 1.06
C PHE A 11 25.92 -4.48 1.09
N ALA A 12 25.04 -3.67 1.70
CA ALA A 12 23.62 -3.96 1.78
C ALA A 12 23.00 -4.12 0.39
N ARG A 13 23.30 -3.19 -0.53
CA ARG A 13 22.84 -3.28 -1.92
C ARG A 13 23.33 -4.55 -2.60
N SER A 14 24.60 -4.92 -2.44
CA SER A 14 25.14 -6.14 -3.05
C SER A 14 24.41 -7.41 -2.59
N ARG A 15 24.03 -7.48 -1.30
CA ARG A 15 23.30 -8.61 -0.73
C ARG A 15 21.86 -8.68 -1.20
N ILE A 16 21.18 -7.53 -1.29
CA ILE A 16 19.83 -7.44 -1.85
C ILE A 16 19.83 -7.83 -3.33
N SER A 17 20.80 -7.33 -4.11
CA SER A 17 20.92 -7.67 -5.55
C SER A 17 21.03 -9.17 -5.80
N ALA A 18 21.66 -9.93 -4.91
CA ALA A 18 21.80 -11.38 -5.03
C ALA A 18 20.46 -12.15 -4.91
N VAL A 19 19.41 -11.52 -4.37
CA VAL A 19 18.09 -12.14 -4.17
C VAL A 19 16.98 -11.44 -4.97
N LEU A 20 17.31 -10.59 -5.95
CA LEU A 20 16.31 -9.91 -6.79
C LEU A 20 15.83 -10.80 -7.94
N ALA A 21 14.51 -10.81 -8.15
CA ALA A 21 13.84 -11.39 -9.31
C ALA A 21 12.77 -10.40 -9.83
N LEU A 22 13.20 -9.17 -10.11
CA LEU A 22 12.30 -8.11 -10.59
C LEU A 22 11.68 -8.49 -11.95
N GLY A 23 10.42 -8.08 -12.16
CA GLY A 23 9.68 -8.36 -13.40
C GLY A 23 9.14 -9.79 -13.53
N GLN A 24 9.52 -10.70 -12.64
CA GLN A 24 8.99 -12.07 -12.63
C GLN A 24 7.64 -12.12 -11.91
N SER A 25 6.65 -12.79 -12.53
CA SER A 25 5.36 -13.02 -11.89
C SER A 25 5.51 -14.06 -10.79
N LYS A 26 4.67 -13.96 -9.74
CA LYS A 26 4.68 -14.94 -8.64
C LYS A 26 4.34 -16.35 -9.14
N THR A 27 3.43 -16.44 -10.11
CA THR A 27 3.04 -17.70 -10.73
C THR A 27 4.20 -18.35 -11.47
N ALA A 28 4.98 -17.58 -12.24
CA ALA A 28 6.14 -18.10 -12.97
C ALA A 28 7.24 -18.63 -12.03
N LEU A 29 7.39 -18.02 -10.86
CA LEU A 29 8.40 -18.43 -9.87
C LEU A 29 7.98 -19.66 -9.05
N GLY A 30 6.69 -19.98 -8.95
CA GLY A 30 6.20 -21.07 -8.11
C GLY A 30 6.72 -20.97 -6.67
N SER A 31 7.32 -22.05 -6.16
CA SER A 31 7.89 -22.09 -4.80
C SER A 31 9.11 -21.18 -4.60
N LEU A 32 9.82 -20.82 -5.67
CA LEU A 32 11.00 -19.94 -5.58
C LEU A 32 10.65 -18.52 -5.13
N VAL A 33 9.38 -18.11 -5.25
CA VAL A 33 8.91 -16.78 -4.83
C VAL A 33 9.19 -16.48 -3.36
N HIS A 34 9.35 -17.50 -2.52
CA HIS A 34 9.67 -17.37 -1.10
C HIS A 34 11.14 -17.03 -0.84
N ASN A 35 12.01 -17.23 -1.82
CA ASN A 35 13.46 -17.07 -1.72
C ASN A 35 13.98 -15.88 -2.52
N VAL A 36 13.10 -15.06 -3.10
CA VAL A 36 13.49 -13.90 -3.93
C VAL A 36 12.60 -12.69 -3.68
N ILE A 37 13.10 -11.53 -4.07
CA ILE A 37 12.40 -10.25 -4.01
C ILE A 37 11.94 -9.87 -5.41
N THR A 38 10.62 -9.83 -5.62
CA THR A 38 10.01 -9.53 -6.93
C THR A 38 9.54 -8.10 -7.10
N SER A 39 9.64 -7.26 -6.06
CA SER A 39 9.18 -5.87 -6.12
C SER A 39 10.24 -4.87 -5.66
N VAL A 40 10.35 -3.76 -6.40
CA VAL A 40 11.26 -2.65 -6.10
C VAL A 40 11.00 -2.07 -4.70
N GLY A 41 9.72 -1.97 -4.30
CA GLY A 41 9.34 -1.50 -2.98
C GLY A 41 9.83 -2.41 -1.85
N THR A 42 9.70 -3.73 -2.01
CA THR A 42 10.24 -4.70 -1.05
C THR A 42 11.76 -4.64 -1.00
N ALA A 43 12.43 -4.57 -2.17
CA ALA A 43 13.89 -4.48 -2.26
C ALA A 43 14.42 -3.28 -1.48
N ARG A 44 13.84 -2.09 -1.69
CA ARG A 44 14.21 -0.88 -0.97
C ARG A 44 14.01 -1.00 0.54
N ASN A 45 12.88 -1.59 0.98
CA ASN A 45 12.62 -1.77 2.40
C ASN A 45 13.61 -2.77 3.03
N PHE A 46 13.89 -3.87 2.34
CA PHE A 46 14.82 -4.90 2.84
C PHE A 46 16.26 -4.39 2.84
N GLU A 47 16.66 -3.57 1.85
CA GLU A 47 17.95 -2.87 1.86
C GLU A 47 18.07 -1.98 3.10
N GLN A 48 17.02 -1.22 3.44
CA GLN A 48 17.00 -0.42 4.65
C GLN A 48 17.13 -1.27 5.92
N CYS A 49 16.37 -2.36 6.02
CA CYS A 49 16.47 -3.28 7.16
C CYS A 49 17.88 -3.84 7.35
N LEU A 50 18.55 -4.17 6.24
CA LEU A 50 19.91 -4.67 6.25
C LEU A 50 20.92 -3.59 6.66
N ARG A 51 20.75 -2.35 6.18
CA ARG A 51 21.60 -1.23 6.59
C ARG A 51 21.53 -0.98 8.10
N ASP A 52 20.33 -1.02 8.67
CA ASP A 52 20.14 -0.79 10.10
C ASP A 52 20.77 -1.90 10.95
N PHE A 53 20.61 -3.17 10.54
CA PHE A 53 21.30 -4.29 11.17
C PHE A 53 22.83 -4.14 11.10
N LEU A 54 23.38 -3.81 9.93
CA LEU A 54 24.83 -3.65 9.75
C LEU A 54 25.38 -2.49 10.58
N ARG A 55 24.64 -1.38 10.70
CA ARG A 55 25.03 -0.26 11.57
C ARG A 55 25.03 -0.65 13.03
N TRP A 56 24.00 -1.36 13.49
CA TRP A 56 23.96 -1.91 14.84
C TRP A 56 25.18 -2.80 15.08
N ARG A 57 25.49 -3.70 14.14
CA ARG A 57 26.61 -4.63 14.22
C ARG A 57 27.97 -3.92 14.32
N ILE A 58 28.18 -2.88 13.52
CA ILE A 58 29.39 -2.06 13.55
C ILE A 58 29.50 -1.28 14.87
N ALA A 59 28.38 -0.79 15.41
CA ALA A 59 28.36 -0.14 16.72
C ALA A 59 28.74 -1.10 17.87
N GLN A 60 28.56 -2.41 17.70
CA GLN A 60 29.04 -3.45 18.62
C GLN A 60 30.52 -3.86 18.36
N GLY A 61 31.22 -3.15 17.46
CA GLY A 61 32.64 -3.40 17.14
C GLY A 61 32.90 -4.47 16.08
N ALA A 62 31.87 -5.01 15.43
CA ALA A 62 32.06 -5.97 14.35
C ALA A 62 32.44 -5.30 13.02
N SER A 63 33.33 -5.93 12.26
CA SER A 63 33.58 -5.49 10.89
C SER A 63 32.45 -5.91 9.94
N ILE A 64 32.25 -5.14 8.87
CA ILE A 64 31.20 -5.38 7.88
C ILE A 64 31.39 -6.68 7.09
N ASP A 65 32.64 -7.12 6.93
CA ASP A 65 33.04 -8.30 6.18
C ASP A 65 33.08 -9.59 7.02
N TRP A 66 32.92 -9.49 8.34
CA TRP A 66 32.87 -10.66 9.21
C TRP A 66 31.63 -11.51 8.92
N PRO A 67 31.71 -12.85 9.04
CA PRO A 67 30.55 -13.73 8.91
C PRO A 67 29.44 -13.33 9.87
N VAL A 68 28.19 -13.33 9.41
CA VAL A 68 27.03 -13.05 10.26
C VAL A 68 26.43 -14.38 10.71
N THR A 69 26.21 -14.51 12.01
CA THR A 69 25.59 -15.67 12.64
C THR A 69 24.10 -15.45 12.91
N ARG A 70 23.35 -16.55 13.02
CA ARG A 70 21.93 -16.51 13.44
C ARG A 70 21.77 -15.84 14.81
N ALA A 71 22.65 -16.16 15.76
CA ALA A 71 22.61 -15.61 17.11
C ALA A 71 22.79 -14.08 17.13
N GLU A 72 23.68 -13.53 16.30
CA GLU A 72 23.83 -12.07 16.16
C GLU A 72 22.53 -11.41 15.65
N ILE A 73 21.87 -12.02 14.66
CA ILE A 73 20.61 -11.50 14.12
C ILE A 73 19.49 -11.56 15.18
N GLU A 74 19.41 -12.67 15.92
CA GLU A 74 18.42 -12.85 16.99
C GLU A 74 18.65 -11.85 18.13
N ALA A 75 19.91 -11.61 18.52
CA ALA A 75 20.28 -10.59 19.51
C ALA A 75 19.87 -9.17 19.05
N TYR A 76 20.08 -8.86 17.77
CA TYR A 76 19.64 -7.59 17.19
C TYR A 76 18.12 -7.42 17.24
N LEU A 77 17.35 -8.45 16.82
CA LEU A 77 15.89 -8.39 16.83
C LEU A 77 15.33 -8.28 18.25
N LEU A 78 15.93 -8.99 19.21
CA LEU A 78 15.57 -8.87 20.62
C LEU A 78 15.90 -7.48 21.17
N HIS A 79 17.04 -6.90 20.81
CA HIS A 79 17.37 -5.54 21.23
C HIS A 79 16.35 -4.51 20.72
N GLU A 80 15.96 -4.63 19.45
CA GLU A 80 15.06 -3.69 18.78
C GLU A 80 13.57 -3.89 19.11
N SER A 81 13.17 -5.01 19.73
CA SER A 81 11.77 -5.30 20.08
C SER A 81 11.19 -4.29 21.08
N SER A 82 12.03 -3.72 21.93
CA SER A 82 11.68 -2.65 22.87
C SER A 82 11.40 -1.30 22.20
N ARG A 83 11.91 -1.11 20.97
CA ARG A 83 11.82 0.16 20.23
C ARG A 83 10.81 0.13 19.09
N TRP A 84 10.67 -1.01 18.43
CA TRP A 84 9.85 -1.14 17.23
C TRP A 84 8.52 -1.81 17.49
N ARG A 85 7.49 -1.35 16.78
CA ARG A 85 6.21 -2.08 16.68
C ARG A 85 6.41 -3.38 15.90
N GLN A 86 5.53 -4.35 16.15
CA GLN A 86 5.60 -5.70 15.58
C GLN A 86 5.84 -5.72 14.07
N LYS A 87 5.14 -4.87 13.31
CA LYS A 87 5.27 -4.83 11.85
C LYS A 87 6.67 -4.47 11.35
N THR A 88 7.36 -3.56 12.04
CA THR A 88 8.73 -3.19 11.69
C THR A 88 9.66 -4.35 12.06
N LEU A 89 9.51 -4.91 13.25
CA LEU A 89 10.29 -6.06 13.71
C LEU A 89 10.16 -7.26 12.76
N ASP A 90 8.94 -7.60 12.34
CA ASP A 90 8.64 -8.65 11.37
C ASP A 90 9.28 -8.37 10.00
N GLN A 91 9.31 -7.11 9.57
CA GLN A 91 9.95 -6.75 8.30
C GLN A 91 11.47 -6.96 8.36
N HIS A 92 12.12 -6.59 9.47
CA HIS A 92 13.54 -6.86 9.68
C HIS A 92 13.79 -8.37 9.73
N ARG A 93 12.98 -9.12 10.49
CA ARG A 93 13.07 -10.58 10.55
C ARG A 93 12.97 -11.21 9.17
N GLN A 94 11.97 -10.84 8.37
CA GLN A 94 11.79 -11.36 7.01
C GLN A 94 12.97 -11.00 6.10
N ALA A 95 13.45 -9.75 6.15
CA ALA A 95 14.57 -9.30 5.33
C ALA A 95 15.86 -10.05 5.67
N LEU A 96 16.18 -10.18 6.96
CA LEU A 96 17.40 -10.83 7.42
C LEU A 96 17.33 -12.35 7.23
N SER A 97 16.17 -12.98 7.47
CA SER A 97 15.95 -14.39 7.14
C SER A 97 16.21 -14.69 5.67
N LEU A 98 15.71 -13.84 4.77
CA LEU A 98 15.89 -14.02 3.33
C LEU A 98 17.36 -13.83 2.92
N VAL A 99 17.96 -12.69 3.30
CA VAL A 99 19.32 -12.32 2.87
C VAL A 99 20.38 -13.28 3.39
N TYR A 100 20.24 -13.73 4.65
CA TYR A 100 21.19 -14.64 5.28
C TYR A 100 20.78 -16.11 5.16
N SER A 101 19.65 -16.40 4.50
CA SER A 101 19.13 -17.77 4.33
C SER A 101 19.01 -18.54 5.65
N VAL A 102 18.49 -17.87 6.68
CA VAL A 102 18.31 -18.43 8.03
C VAL A 102 16.84 -18.40 8.47
N ALA A 103 16.40 -19.47 9.11
CA ALA A 103 15.09 -19.51 9.76
C ALA A 103 15.16 -18.81 11.13
N LEU A 104 14.61 -17.60 11.23
CA LEU A 104 14.53 -16.84 12.48
C LEU A 104 13.20 -17.12 13.19
N THR A 105 13.24 -17.26 14.51
CA THR A 105 12.04 -17.37 15.35
C THR A 105 11.21 -16.10 15.31
N HIS A 106 9.94 -16.21 15.67
CA HIS A 106 9.11 -15.03 15.91
C HIS A 106 9.61 -14.27 17.15
N PHE A 107 9.56 -12.94 17.10
CA PHE A 107 9.89 -12.05 18.21
C PHE A 107 8.71 -11.12 18.44
N ASP A 108 8.28 -11.00 19.68
CA ASP A 108 7.21 -10.06 20.04
C ASP A 108 7.79 -8.68 20.33
N ALA A 109 7.19 -7.68 19.72
CA ALA A 109 7.46 -6.29 20.06
C ALA A 109 6.87 -5.94 21.42
N GLU A 110 7.66 -5.28 22.27
CA GLU A 110 7.19 -4.73 23.54
C GLU A 110 6.36 -3.46 23.32
N VAL A 111 6.54 -2.80 22.17
CA VAL A 111 5.79 -1.62 21.78
C VAL A 111 4.39 -2.02 21.28
N PRO A 112 3.31 -1.62 21.97
CA PRO A 112 1.96 -2.00 21.59
C PRO A 112 1.57 -1.39 20.24
N THR A 113 0.79 -2.16 19.47
CA THR A 113 0.18 -1.67 18.23
C THR A 113 -1.18 -1.05 18.55
N ILE A 114 -1.19 0.25 18.82
CA ILE A 114 -2.43 1.02 18.94
C ILE A 114 -2.93 1.39 17.54
N THR A 115 -4.14 0.95 17.21
CA THR A 115 -4.80 1.28 15.94
C THR A 115 -5.97 2.22 16.22
N GLU A 116 -5.87 3.44 15.72
CA GLU A 116 -6.99 4.39 15.72
C GLU A 116 -7.67 4.40 14.35
N GLY A 117 -8.95 4.76 14.31
CA GLY A 117 -9.66 4.98 13.05
C GLY A 117 -9.00 6.08 12.22
N ARG A 118 -9.03 5.91 10.89
CA ARG A 118 -8.35 6.80 9.93
C ARG A 118 -9.27 7.29 8.81
N ALA A 119 -10.55 6.96 8.88
CA ALA A 119 -11.52 7.38 7.88
C ALA A 119 -11.76 8.89 8.00
N TYR A 120 -11.69 9.59 6.87
CA TYR A 120 -12.10 10.99 6.79
C TYR A 120 -13.61 11.09 6.60
N THR A 121 -14.23 12.15 7.11
CA THR A 121 -15.60 12.52 6.76
C THR A 121 -15.67 13.15 5.37
N LEU A 122 -16.89 13.32 4.85
CA LEU A 122 -17.11 14.04 3.58
C LEU A 122 -16.66 15.51 3.69
N ASP A 123 -17.02 16.20 4.78
CA ASP A 123 -16.62 17.59 5.02
C ASP A 123 -15.10 17.73 5.10
N GLU A 124 -14.43 16.86 5.87
CA GLU A 124 -12.98 16.84 5.98
C GLU A 124 -12.33 16.64 4.60
N MET A 125 -12.79 15.66 3.83
CA MET A 125 -12.29 15.40 2.49
C MET A 125 -12.45 16.63 1.58
N GLU A 126 -13.62 17.26 1.55
CA GLU A 126 -13.86 18.45 0.72
C GLU A 126 -13.00 19.64 1.15
N ARG A 127 -12.82 19.87 2.45
CA ARG A 127 -11.92 20.90 2.99
C ARG A 127 -10.46 20.67 2.59
N ILE A 128 -10.04 19.40 2.48
CA ILE A 128 -8.71 19.02 1.98
C ILE A 128 -8.62 19.28 0.48
N ALA A 129 -9.56 18.74 -0.30
CA ALA A 129 -9.58 18.83 -1.75
C ALA A 129 -9.55 20.28 -2.24
N ARG A 130 -10.29 21.19 -1.59
CA ARG A 130 -10.28 22.64 -1.89
C ARG A 130 -8.92 23.33 -1.69
N ARG A 131 -7.99 22.71 -0.96
CA ARG A 131 -6.62 23.22 -0.73
C ARG A 131 -5.57 22.52 -1.59
N GLN A 132 -5.99 21.71 -2.55
CA GLN A 132 -5.13 21.03 -3.52
C GLN A 132 -5.29 21.63 -4.91
N ALA A 133 -4.27 21.45 -5.76
CA ALA A 133 -4.42 21.73 -7.19
C ALA A 133 -5.54 20.86 -7.80
N PRO A 134 -6.25 21.31 -8.86
CA PRO A 134 -7.44 20.63 -9.38
C PRO A 134 -7.27 19.14 -9.67
N HIS A 135 -6.16 18.73 -10.31
CA HIS A 135 -5.87 17.32 -10.61
C HIS A 135 -5.71 16.45 -9.34
N ASN A 136 -5.19 17.02 -8.25
CA ASN A 136 -5.07 16.35 -6.96
C ASN A 136 -6.38 16.35 -6.18
N ALA A 137 -7.18 17.42 -6.30
CA ALA A 137 -8.51 17.48 -5.70
C ALA A 137 -9.43 16.41 -6.29
N LEU A 138 -9.42 16.24 -7.62
CA LEU A 138 -10.15 15.16 -8.29
C LEU A 138 -9.66 13.77 -7.85
N ALA A 139 -8.33 13.56 -7.78
CA ALA A 139 -7.74 12.33 -7.26
C ALA A 139 -8.24 11.98 -5.85
N THR A 140 -8.29 12.97 -4.97
CA THR A 140 -8.78 12.83 -3.58
C THR A 140 -10.26 12.41 -3.56
N ARG A 141 -11.12 13.06 -4.36
CA ARG A 141 -12.54 12.70 -4.46
C ARG A 141 -12.73 11.29 -5.03
N ILE A 142 -12.01 10.93 -6.09
CA ILE A 142 -12.06 9.57 -6.66
C ILE A 142 -11.63 8.54 -5.61
N ALA A 143 -10.54 8.78 -4.87
CA ALA A 143 -10.09 7.86 -3.83
C ALA A 143 -11.09 7.70 -2.68
N PHE A 144 -11.77 8.79 -2.31
CA PHE A 144 -12.83 8.77 -1.28
C PHE A 144 -14.03 7.91 -1.71
N HIS A 145 -14.48 8.06 -2.96
CA HIS A 145 -15.69 7.40 -3.45
C HIS A 145 -15.46 6.02 -4.07
N ALA A 146 -14.25 5.71 -4.52
CA ALA A 146 -13.92 4.45 -5.22
C ALA A 146 -12.87 3.59 -4.50
N GLY A 147 -12.38 4.05 -3.35
CA GLY A 147 -11.43 3.31 -2.51
C GLY A 147 -10.09 3.03 -3.19
N VAL A 148 -9.68 3.83 -4.17
CA VAL A 148 -8.39 3.62 -4.87
C VAL A 148 -7.19 4.05 -4.04
N ARG A 149 -6.08 3.32 -4.22
CA ARG A 149 -4.77 3.68 -3.69
C ARG A 149 -4.18 4.81 -4.53
N ALA A 150 -3.33 5.65 -3.94
CA ALA A 150 -2.68 6.74 -4.67
C ALA A 150 -1.97 6.25 -5.95
N ALA A 151 -1.26 5.11 -5.88
CA ALA A 151 -0.58 4.53 -7.03
C ALA A 151 -1.52 3.99 -8.12
N GLU A 152 -2.73 3.55 -7.75
CA GLU A 152 -3.72 3.01 -8.70
C GLU A 152 -4.33 4.10 -9.58
N LEU A 153 -4.30 5.37 -9.14
CA LEU A 153 -4.80 6.51 -9.92
C LEU A 153 -4.04 6.70 -11.25
N TYR A 154 -2.74 6.40 -11.27
CA TYR A 154 -1.95 6.45 -12.50
C TYR A 154 -2.38 5.39 -13.52
N GLU A 155 -2.93 4.28 -13.05
CA GLU A 155 -3.28 3.12 -13.89
C GLU A 155 -4.80 2.98 -14.03
N LEU A 156 -5.53 4.10 -13.92
CA LEU A 156 -6.94 4.17 -14.27
C LEU A 156 -7.13 3.84 -15.75
N ARG A 157 -8.06 2.92 -16.02
CA ARG A 157 -8.47 2.46 -17.34
C ARG A 157 -9.98 2.35 -17.39
N GLU A 158 -10.57 2.65 -18.52
CA GLU A 158 -11.98 2.31 -18.74
C GLU A 158 -12.16 0.80 -18.74
N ALA A 159 -13.37 0.32 -18.43
CA ALA A 159 -13.63 -1.11 -18.29
C ALA A 159 -13.25 -1.95 -19.52
N HIS A 160 -13.38 -1.38 -20.72
CA HIS A 160 -13.08 -2.06 -21.98
C HIS A 160 -11.57 -2.08 -22.33
N GLU A 161 -10.75 -1.25 -21.68
CA GLU A 161 -9.31 -1.12 -21.96
C GLU A 161 -8.46 -2.10 -21.17
N LEU A 162 -8.99 -2.66 -20.08
CA LEU A 162 -8.26 -3.54 -19.17
C LEU A 162 -9.17 -4.65 -18.63
N ALA A 163 -8.83 -5.90 -18.94
CA ALA A 163 -9.52 -7.05 -18.38
C ALA A 163 -9.25 -7.17 -16.87
N ARG A 164 -10.18 -7.79 -16.14
CA ARG A 164 -9.95 -8.22 -14.74
C ARG A 164 -8.93 -9.34 -14.69
N GLU A 165 -8.37 -9.57 -13.51
CA GLU A 165 -7.67 -10.83 -13.22
C GLU A 165 -8.60 -12.02 -13.51
N PRO A 166 -8.28 -12.88 -14.50
CA PRO A 166 -9.20 -13.92 -14.98
C PRO A 166 -9.36 -15.06 -13.98
N ASN A 167 -8.34 -15.35 -13.17
CA ASN A 167 -8.35 -16.50 -12.26
C ASN A 167 -9.05 -16.22 -10.92
N ARG A 168 -9.72 -15.08 -10.80
CA ARG A 168 -10.44 -14.70 -9.59
C ARG A 168 -11.95 -14.92 -9.78
N PRO A 169 -12.63 -15.61 -8.85
CA PRO A 169 -14.09 -15.76 -8.89
C PRO A 169 -14.74 -14.43 -8.50
N TRP A 170 -14.90 -13.55 -9.48
CA TRP A 170 -15.52 -12.25 -9.24
C TRP A 170 -17.02 -12.40 -9.00
N ARG A 171 -17.52 -11.78 -7.93
CA ARG A 171 -18.96 -11.69 -7.73
C ARG A 171 -19.62 -10.86 -8.83
N THR A 172 -20.89 -11.15 -9.09
CA THR A 172 -21.71 -10.46 -10.08
C THR A 172 -22.42 -9.23 -9.51
N ASP A 173 -22.57 -9.17 -8.19
CA ASP A 173 -23.27 -8.14 -7.43
C ASP A 173 -22.35 -7.01 -6.90
N LEU A 174 -21.12 -6.92 -7.41
CA LEU A 174 -20.20 -5.84 -7.04
C LEU A 174 -20.86 -4.48 -7.33
N PHE A 175 -20.63 -3.52 -6.43
CA PHE A 175 -21.21 -2.16 -6.48
C PHE A 175 -22.73 -2.07 -6.34
N THR A 176 -23.44 -3.15 -5.97
CA THR A 176 -24.87 -3.08 -5.66
C THR A 176 -25.16 -2.04 -4.57
N GLY A 177 -26.23 -1.26 -4.73
CA GLY A 177 -26.61 -0.18 -3.81
C GLY A 177 -25.72 1.08 -3.86
N MET A 178 -24.72 1.14 -4.75
CA MET A 178 -23.98 2.38 -5.00
C MET A 178 -24.82 3.34 -5.88
N PRO A 179 -24.60 4.66 -5.76
CA PRO A 179 -25.16 5.64 -6.70
C PRO A 179 -24.68 5.38 -8.13
N GLU A 180 -25.36 6.01 -9.09
CA GLU A 180 -25.02 5.91 -10.51
C GLU A 180 -23.55 6.29 -10.79
N GLY A 181 -22.89 5.48 -11.61
CA GLY A 181 -21.48 5.65 -11.93
C GLY A 181 -21.01 4.72 -13.03
N VAL A 182 -19.74 4.87 -13.39
CA VAL A 182 -19.10 4.13 -14.48
C VAL A 182 -18.03 3.21 -13.93
N ILE A 183 -17.97 1.99 -14.45
CA ILE A 183 -16.95 1.01 -14.05
C ILE A 183 -15.62 1.35 -14.71
N TYR A 184 -14.59 1.48 -13.87
CA TYR A 184 -13.20 1.58 -14.26
C TYR A 184 -12.41 0.39 -13.75
N ARG A 185 -11.18 0.29 -14.24
CA ARG A 185 -10.20 -0.72 -13.92
C ARG A 185 -8.95 -0.05 -13.38
N VAL A 186 -8.39 -0.65 -12.34
CA VAL A 186 -7.09 -0.26 -11.80
C VAL A 186 -6.24 -1.50 -11.55
N THR A 187 -4.94 -1.34 -11.76
CA THR A 187 -3.96 -2.38 -11.49
C THR A 187 -3.40 -2.23 -10.08
N GLY A 188 -3.68 -3.22 -9.25
CA GLY A 188 -3.26 -3.26 -7.85
C GLY A 188 -1.89 -3.91 -7.64
N LYS A 189 -1.63 -4.29 -6.38
CA LYS A 189 -0.40 -4.99 -5.99
C LYS A 189 -0.29 -6.31 -6.75
N GLY A 190 0.89 -6.58 -7.32
CA GLY A 190 1.17 -7.81 -8.06
C GLY A 190 0.66 -7.82 -9.51
N GLY A 191 0.26 -6.65 -10.05
CA GLY A 191 -0.22 -6.55 -11.43
C GLY A 191 -1.68 -6.98 -11.62
N LEU A 192 -2.40 -7.26 -10.53
CA LEU A 192 -3.77 -7.77 -10.60
C LEU A 192 -4.77 -6.62 -10.78
N ALA A 193 -5.55 -6.68 -11.86
CA ALA A 193 -6.58 -5.70 -12.15
C ALA A 193 -7.88 -5.96 -11.38
N ARG A 194 -8.50 -4.90 -10.84
CA ARG A 194 -9.80 -4.94 -10.13
C ARG A 194 -10.80 -3.94 -10.69
N SER A 195 -12.09 -4.15 -10.41
CA SER A 195 -13.13 -3.14 -10.71
C SER A 195 -13.09 -2.03 -9.67
N ILE A 196 -13.44 -0.83 -10.12
CA ILE A 196 -13.97 0.23 -9.26
C ILE A 196 -15.18 0.86 -9.92
N LEU A 197 -16.05 1.47 -9.12
CA LEU A 197 -17.09 2.36 -9.61
C LEU A 197 -16.67 3.80 -9.34
N ILE A 198 -16.71 4.64 -10.36
CA ILE A 198 -16.50 6.10 -10.24
C ILE A 198 -17.88 6.77 -10.42
N PRO A 199 -18.37 7.56 -9.44
CA PRO A 199 -19.63 8.30 -9.56
C PRO A 199 -19.69 9.16 -10.82
N ILE A 200 -20.89 9.31 -11.40
CA ILE A 200 -21.06 9.94 -12.73
C ILE A 200 -20.45 11.35 -12.83
N GLU A 201 -20.60 12.17 -11.79
CA GLU A 201 -20.03 13.53 -11.75
C GLU A 201 -18.49 13.54 -11.82
N LEU A 202 -17.85 12.58 -11.12
CA LEU A 202 -16.40 12.44 -11.13
C LEU A 202 -15.91 11.80 -12.44
N HIS A 203 -16.71 10.92 -13.05
CA HIS A 203 -16.43 10.39 -14.37
C HIS A 203 -16.38 11.49 -15.43
N VAL A 204 -17.36 12.40 -15.46
CA VAL A 204 -17.37 13.54 -16.40
C VAL A 204 -16.12 14.40 -16.25
N GLN A 205 -15.74 14.73 -15.01
CA GLN A 205 -14.51 15.49 -14.75
C GLN A 205 -13.27 14.70 -15.18
N LEU A 206 -13.19 13.41 -14.89
CA LEU A 206 -12.06 12.56 -15.27
C LEU A 206 -11.90 12.48 -16.80
N GLN A 207 -13.01 12.33 -17.54
CA GLN A 207 -12.99 12.27 -19.00
C GLN A 207 -12.49 13.56 -19.64
N SER A 208 -12.81 14.72 -19.06
CA SER A 208 -12.28 16.01 -19.53
C SER A 208 -10.74 16.13 -19.40
N LEU A 209 -10.12 15.25 -18.61
CA LEU A 209 -8.67 15.18 -18.38
C LEU A 209 -8.03 13.98 -19.09
N ARG A 210 -8.76 13.29 -19.96
CA ARG A 210 -8.22 12.17 -20.73
C ARG A 210 -7.14 12.69 -21.69
N LEU A 211 -6.00 12.00 -21.71
CA LEU A 211 -4.89 12.29 -22.61
C LEU A 211 -5.14 11.67 -23.98
N ASP A 212 -4.84 12.41 -25.05
CA ASP A 212 -4.89 11.88 -26.42
C ASP A 212 -3.94 10.69 -26.60
N THR A 213 -2.77 10.78 -25.97
CA THR A 213 -1.76 9.71 -25.95
C THR A 213 -1.34 9.42 -24.51
N PRO A 214 -1.30 8.13 -24.08
CA PRO A 214 -0.81 7.79 -22.77
C PRO A 214 0.61 8.29 -22.54
N THR A 215 0.90 8.75 -21.33
CA THR A 215 2.23 9.25 -20.93
C THR A 215 2.86 8.35 -19.88
N LEU A 216 4.19 8.31 -19.83
CA LEU A 216 4.93 7.54 -18.84
C LEU A 216 5.34 8.42 -17.66
N VAL A 217 5.01 7.99 -16.44
CA VAL A 217 5.45 8.61 -15.19
C VAL A 217 6.29 7.61 -14.40
N ILE A 218 7.37 8.09 -13.79
CA ILE A 218 8.17 7.31 -12.83
C ILE A 218 7.78 7.72 -11.42
N ASP A 219 7.20 6.80 -10.66
CA ASP A 219 6.86 6.99 -9.24
C ASP A 219 7.58 5.94 -8.41
N ARG A 220 8.50 6.38 -7.53
CA ARG A 220 9.30 5.50 -6.67
C ARG A 220 10.01 4.37 -7.46
N LEU A 221 10.63 4.75 -8.59
CA LEU A 221 11.34 3.86 -9.52
C LEU A 221 10.43 2.85 -10.26
N VAL A 222 9.11 3.03 -10.21
CA VAL A 222 8.15 2.21 -10.96
C VAL A 222 7.63 3.03 -12.14
N HIS A 223 7.78 2.47 -13.34
CA HIS A 223 7.20 2.98 -14.58
C HIS A 223 5.68 2.78 -14.56
N ARG A 224 4.93 3.83 -14.83
CA ARG A 224 3.46 3.82 -14.86
C ARG A 224 2.96 4.55 -16.09
N GLU A 225 2.07 3.90 -16.81
CA GLU A 225 1.42 4.48 -17.98
C GLU A 225 0.12 5.18 -17.57
N VAL A 226 0.05 6.48 -17.77
CA VAL A 226 -1.04 7.37 -17.34
C VAL A 226 -1.89 7.78 -18.54
N ARG A 227 -3.22 7.65 -18.41
CA ARG A 227 -4.21 8.04 -19.44
C ARG A 227 -5.03 9.27 -19.08
N PHE A 228 -4.98 9.71 -17.83
CA PHE A 228 -5.74 10.85 -17.34
C PHE A 228 -4.80 11.81 -16.64
N GLN A 229 -4.93 13.10 -16.88
CA GLN A 229 -4.18 14.16 -16.17
C GLN A 229 -4.71 14.38 -14.74
N VAL A 230 -4.75 13.30 -13.97
CA VAL A 230 -5.16 13.25 -12.57
C VAL A 230 -3.94 12.95 -11.69
N GLY A 231 -3.94 13.44 -10.45
CA GLY A 231 -2.85 13.15 -9.52
C GLY A 231 -2.73 11.65 -9.20
N GLY A 232 -1.51 11.17 -8.95
CA GLY A 232 -1.24 9.84 -8.43
C GLY A 232 0.02 9.71 -7.56
N GLY A 233 0.20 8.53 -6.99
CA GLY A 233 1.43 8.11 -6.30
C GLY A 233 1.88 8.96 -5.12
N GLN A 234 3.20 9.12 -4.99
CA GLN A 234 3.83 9.82 -3.88
C GLN A 234 3.48 11.31 -3.86
N ALA A 235 3.55 12.00 -5.00
CA ALA A 235 3.29 13.43 -5.09
C ALA A 235 1.86 13.78 -4.63
N THR A 236 0.86 13.01 -5.04
CA THR A 236 -0.52 13.19 -4.57
C THR A 236 -0.68 12.86 -3.09
N SER A 237 0.03 11.84 -2.58
CA SER A 237 0.00 11.51 -1.14
C SER A 237 0.59 12.61 -0.26
N GLU A 238 1.67 13.25 -0.72
CA GLU A 238 2.32 14.39 -0.05
C GLU A 238 1.46 15.65 -0.14
N SER A 239 0.94 15.95 -1.33
CA SER A 239 -0.03 17.04 -1.58
C SER A 239 -1.23 16.92 -0.63
N PHE A 240 -1.81 15.72 -0.52
CA PHE A 240 -2.92 15.46 0.37
C PHE A 240 -2.54 15.66 1.84
N SER A 241 -1.42 15.10 2.29
CA SER A 241 -1.01 15.21 3.69
C SER A 241 -0.71 16.66 4.08
N SER A 242 -0.08 17.41 3.18
CA SER A 242 0.18 18.84 3.33
C SER A 242 -1.12 19.65 3.40
N ALA A 243 -2.06 19.39 2.47
CA ALA A 243 -3.38 20.04 2.46
C ALA A 243 -4.21 19.69 3.69
N SER A 244 -4.16 18.44 4.16
CA SER A 244 -4.85 17.97 5.36
C SER A 244 -4.36 18.67 6.62
N ASN A 245 -3.05 18.78 6.80
CA ASN A 245 -2.50 19.53 7.92
C ASN A 245 -2.92 21.01 7.87
N ARG A 246 -2.90 21.66 6.70
CA ARG A 246 -3.39 23.04 6.56
C ARG A 246 -4.90 23.19 6.78
N ALA A 247 -5.68 22.18 6.42
CA ALA A 247 -7.14 22.22 6.45
C ALA A 247 -7.73 21.90 7.81
N LEU A 248 -7.15 20.92 8.48
CA LEU A 248 -7.71 20.24 9.65
C LEU A 248 -6.79 20.29 10.87
N GLY A 249 -5.51 20.66 10.71
CA GLY A 249 -4.50 20.59 11.77
C GLY A 249 -3.90 19.19 11.98
N PHE A 250 -4.33 18.20 11.21
CA PHE A 250 -3.82 16.82 11.27
C PHE A 250 -3.86 16.14 9.89
N SER A 251 -3.23 14.96 9.80
CA SER A 251 -3.33 14.09 8.63
C SER A 251 -3.24 12.61 9.03
N TYR A 252 -4.25 11.83 8.64
CA TYR A 252 -4.22 10.37 8.60
C TYR A 252 -3.60 9.82 7.30
N GLY A 253 -3.09 10.69 6.43
CA GLY A 253 -2.54 10.38 5.11
C GLY A 253 -3.61 9.98 4.08
N PHE A 254 -3.22 9.94 2.80
CA PHE A 254 -4.13 9.67 1.68
C PHE A 254 -4.90 8.34 1.82
N HIS A 255 -4.27 7.34 2.44
CA HIS A 255 -4.89 6.03 2.66
C HIS A 255 -6.12 6.09 3.56
N GLY A 256 -6.29 7.13 4.38
CA GLY A 256 -7.50 7.36 5.16
C GLY A 256 -8.78 7.49 4.32
N LEU A 257 -8.67 7.97 3.08
CA LEU A 257 -9.80 8.03 2.13
C LEU A 257 -10.33 6.63 1.80
N ARG A 258 -9.42 5.67 1.68
CA ARG A 258 -9.75 4.27 1.44
C ARG A 258 -10.37 3.60 2.67
N HIS A 259 -10.00 4.00 3.89
CA HIS A 259 -10.71 3.60 5.11
C HIS A 259 -12.16 4.08 5.07
N ARG A 260 -12.39 5.33 4.66
CA ARG A 260 -13.75 5.85 4.52
C ARG A 260 -14.57 5.07 3.49
N TYR A 261 -14.01 4.79 2.31
CA TYR A 261 -14.69 3.96 1.31
C TYR A 261 -15.14 2.61 1.92
N ALA A 262 -14.24 1.91 2.60
CA ALA A 262 -14.54 0.60 3.16
C ALA A 262 -15.65 0.65 4.22
N GLN A 263 -15.64 1.66 5.10
CA GLN A 263 -16.65 1.84 6.13
C GLN A 263 -18.01 2.18 5.51
N ALA A 264 -18.07 3.18 4.63
CA ALA A 264 -19.31 3.56 3.95
C ALA A 264 -19.88 2.41 3.13
N ARG A 265 -19.03 1.62 2.48
CA ARG A 265 -19.46 0.47 1.67
C ARG A 265 -20.09 -0.63 2.52
N LEU A 266 -19.50 -0.96 3.68
CA LEU A 266 -20.12 -1.91 4.61
C LEU A 266 -21.44 -1.38 5.15
N GLU A 267 -21.51 -0.10 5.50
CA GLU A 267 -22.76 0.54 5.94
C GLU A 267 -23.86 0.40 4.88
N THR A 268 -23.55 0.67 3.60
CA THR A 268 -24.49 0.46 2.48
C THR A 268 -24.95 -1.00 2.40
N LEU A 269 -24.01 -1.95 2.34
CA LEU A 269 -24.35 -3.37 2.15
C LEU A 269 -25.15 -3.95 3.32
N LEU A 270 -24.78 -3.59 4.57
CA LEU A 270 -25.50 -4.01 5.77
C LEU A 270 -26.90 -3.37 5.84
N SER A 271 -27.05 -2.11 5.45
CA SER A 271 -28.35 -1.44 5.41
C SER A 271 -29.33 -2.05 4.40
N MET A 272 -28.80 -2.73 3.38
CA MET A 272 -29.57 -3.50 2.40
C MET A 272 -29.95 -4.91 2.91
N GLY A 273 -29.50 -5.31 4.10
CA GLY A 273 -29.82 -6.61 4.71
C GLY A 273 -29.01 -7.78 4.16
N LEU A 274 -27.86 -7.54 3.52
CA LEU A 274 -26.98 -8.63 3.06
C LEU A 274 -26.27 -9.31 4.24
N ASP A 275 -25.91 -10.59 4.04
CA ASP A 275 -25.16 -11.35 5.03
C ASP A 275 -23.77 -10.69 5.29
N PRO A 276 -23.29 -10.60 6.55
CA PRO A 276 -22.01 -9.99 6.85
C PRO A 276 -20.80 -10.59 6.13
N LEU A 277 -20.79 -11.90 5.88
CA LEU A 277 -19.70 -12.55 5.13
C LEU A 277 -19.74 -12.16 3.65
N ASP A 278 -20.93 -12.08 3.05
CA ASP A 278 -21.12 -11.56 1.70
C ASP A 278 -20.67 -10.10 1.59
N CYS A 279 -21.03 -9.28 2.58
CA CYS A 279 -20.62 -7.88 2.65
C CYS A 279 -19.09 -7.74 2.66
N LEU A 280 -18.41 -8.54 3.48
CA LEU A 280 -16.95 -8.57 3.55
C LEU A 280 -16.32 -9.10 2.27
N GLU A 281 -16.93 -10.08 1.62
CA GLU A 281 -16.45 -10.59 0.35
C GLU A 281 -16.54 -9.52 -0.73
N ILE A 282 -17.72 -8.91 -0.95
CA ILE A 282 -17.93 -7.80 -1.89
C ILE A 282 -16.90 -6.70 -1.65
N LEU A 283 -16.79 -6.21 -0.40
CA LEU A 283 -15.82 -5.18 -0.04
C LEU A 283 -14.39 -5.62 -0.37
N SER A 284 -14.01 -6.86 -0.07
CA SER A 284 -12.67 -7.38 -0.35
C SER A 284 -12.36 -7.40 -1.84
N GLN A 285 -13.35 -7.75 -2.67
CA GLN A 285 -13.20 -7.77 -4.12
C GLN A 285 -13.06 -6.37 -4.68
N GLU A 286 -13.96 -5.46 -4.28
CA GLU A 286 -13.89 -4.05 -4.62
C GLU A 286 -12.56 -3.45 -4.17
N MET A 287 -12.06 -3.76 -2.97
CA MET A 287 -10.76 -3.30 -2.48
C MET A 287 -9.54 -3.99 -3.12
N GLY A 288 -9.71 -5.11 -3.82
CA GLY A 288 -8.60 -5.90 -4.36
C GLY A 288 -7.80 -6.64 -3.29
N HIS A 289 -8.44 -7.10 -2.22
CA HIS A 289 -7.85 -8.05 -1.27
C HIS A 289 -8.20 -9.47 -1.68
N LEU A 290 -7.22 -10.38 -1.66
CA LEU A 290 -7.46 -11.78 -1.99
C LEU A 290 -8.17 -12.56 -0.88
N ARG A 291 -8.14 -12.05 0.35
CA ARG A 291 -8.82 -12.63 1.50
C ARG A 291 -9.73 -11.57 2.16
N PRO A 292 -10.97 -11.92 2.54
CA PRO A 292 -11.89 -10.96 3.15
C PRO A 292 -11.45 -10.40 4.50
N ASP A 293 -10.80 -11.22 5.34
CA ASP A 293 -10.30 -10.85 6.68
C ASP A 293 -9.41 -9.59 6.66
N ILE A 294 -8.63 -9.41 5.58
CA ILE A 294 -7.76 -8.23 5.41
C ILE A 294 -8.57 -6.93 5.38
N SER A 295 -9.82 -6.96 4.95
CA SER A 295 -10.68 -5.76 4.89
C SER A 295 -11.08 -5.24 6.27
N LEU A 296 -11.01 -6.07 7.32
CA LEU A 296 -11.35 -5.66 8.69
C LEU A 296 -10.41 -4.58 9.24
N VAL A 297 -9.17 -4.48 8.75
CA VAL A 297 -8.26 -3.40 9.18
C VAL A 297 -8.79 -2.00 8.82
N TYR A 298 -9.79 -1.91 7.94
CA TYR A 298 -10.38 -0.64 7.54
C TYR A 298 -11.60 -0.23 8.37
N THR A 299 -12.13 -1.11 9.23
CA THR A 299 -13.41 -0.90 9.92
C THR A 299 -13.26 -0.22 11.29
N THR A 300 -12.04 -0.05 11.80
CA THR A 300 -11.78 0.68 13.04
C THR A 300 -12.29 2.12 12.93
N ARG A 301 -13.25 2.49 13.79
CA ARG A 301 -13.82 3.84 13.87
C ARG A 301 -12.92 4.78 14.68
N ARG A 302 -13.05 6.09 14.44
CA ARG A 302 -12.34 7.09 15.25
C ARG A 302 -13.03 7.20 16.61
N LYS A 303 -12.28 7.56 17.65
CA LYS A 303 -12.82 7.75 19.01
C LYS A 303 -13.93 8.81 19.05
N SER A 304 -13.82 9.87 18.24
CA SER A 304 -14.85 10.91 18.11
C SER A 304 -16.17 10.40 17.53
N ASP A 305 -16.13 9.36 16.71
CA ASP A 305 -17.31 8.79 16.06
C ASP A 305 -18.00 7.73 16.96
N ALA A 306 -17.38 7.36 18.09
CA ALA A 306 -17.89 6.36 19.04
C ALA A 306 -18.75 6.98 20.15
N THR A 307 -18.76 8.30 20.27
CA THR A 307 -19.52 9.06 21.29
C THR A 307 -20.90 9.55 20.80
N GLU A 308 -21.26 9.28 19.54
CA GLU A 308 -22.55 9.68 18.94
C GLU A 308 -23.57 8.53 18.79
N ASN A 309 -23.31 7.37 19.39
CA ASN A 309 -24.27 6.24 19.46
C ASN A 309 -24.70 5.96 20.89
#